data_AF-A0A9W8GDQ8-F1
#
_entry.id   AF-A0A9W8GDQ8-F1
#
_cell.length_a   1.000
_cell.length_b   1.000
_cell.length_c   1.000
_cell.angle_alpha   90.00
_cell.angle_beta   90.00
_cell.angle_gamma   90.00
#
_symmetry.space_group_name_H-M   'P 1'
#
loop_
_entity.id
_entity.type
_entity.pdbx_description
1 polymer ?
#
loop_
_entity_poly.entity_id
_entity_poly.type
_entity_poly.pdbx_seq_one_letter_code
_entity_poly.pdbx_strand_id
1 'polypeptide(L)'
;MAGGNVHRGGSFAAGTELRSFGLTHFQYNDGDHIGMALALASLFPIFMIVMEVTIVLSRREIAGLLLLTGQLLNEGFNLVLKQIIREERPYLHLGDGYGMPSSHAQFMGFFVMFSAMYLEHQIATNVVQKRVVQMGAVVLGVLVAASRVYLGYHTFQQVLAGVANAYWTRRSPNGS
;
A
#
# COMPACT_ATOMS: atom_id res chain seq x y z
N MET A 1 44.32 -44.15 23.91
CA MET A 1 45.04 -42.87 23.76
C MET A 1 44.27 -42.00 22.79
N ALA A 2 44.06 -40.75 23.16
CA ALA A 2 43.33 -39.74 22.43
C ALA A 2 44.09 -39.23 21.20
N GLY A 3 43.37 -38.63 20.25
CA GLY A 3 43.94 -37.62 19.36
C GLY A 3 43.23 -37.46 18.02
N GLY A 4 42.52 -36.33 17.85
CA GLY A 4 42.59 -35.56 16.61
C GLY A 4 41.35 -35.50 15.72
N ASN A 5 40.51 -34.49 15.97
CA ASN A 5 39.54 -33.92 15.03
C ASN A 5 40.24 -33.37 13.77
N VAL A 6 39.67 -33.57 12.56
CA VAL A 6 39.71 -32.54 11.49
C VAL A 6 38.41 -32.59 10.67
N HIS A 7 37.69 -31.47 10.72
CA HIS A 7 36.57 -31.09 9.86
C HIS A 7 36.91 -31.11 8.37
N ARG A 8 35.96 -31.55 7.53
CA ARG A 8 35.66 -30.89 6.24
C ARG A 8 34.17 -30.95 5.93
N GLY A 9 33.49 -29.84 6.23
CA GLY A 9 32.28 -29.43 5.54
C GLY A 9 32.61 -28.53 4.35
N GLY A 10 31.61 -28.33 3.48
CA GLY A 10 31.62 -27.41 2.33
C GLY A 10 31.85 -28.16 1.01
N SER A 11 31.04 -28.02 -0.03
CA SER A 11 30.13 -26.93 -0.40
C SER A 11 29.12 -27.48 -1.41
N PHE A 12 27.84 -27.46 -1.08
CA PHE A 12 26.77 -27.53 -2.08
C PHE A 12 25.89 -26.30 -1.92
N ALA A 13 25.64 -25.67 -3.06
CA ALA A 13 24.78 -24.53 -3.32
C ALA A 13 25.27 -23.19 -2.72
N ALA A 14 25.95 -22.42 -3.56
CA ALA A 14 25.77 -20.98 -3.55
C ALA A 14 24.25 -20.72 -3.57
N GLY A 15 23.71 -20.33 -2.41
CA GLY A 15 22.31 -20.03 -2.25
C GLY A 15 21.94 -18.94 -3.24
N THR A 16 21.22 -19.29 -4.28
CA THR A 16 20.42 -18.33 -5.02
C THR A 16 19.53 -17.65 -3.98
N GLU A 17 19.84 -16.40 -3.66
CA GLU A 17 19.02 -15.57 -2.79
C GLU A 17 17.65 -15.43 -3.48
N LEU A 18 16.71 -16.31 -3.12
CA LEU A 18 15.36 -16.30 -3.67
C LEU A 18 14.67 -15.04 -3.14
N ARG A 19 14.67 -13.99 -3.96
CA ARG A 19 13.92 -12.77 -3.66
C ARG A 19 12.46 -13.02 -4.01
N SER A 20 11.62 -13.18 -3.00
CA SER A 20 10.18 -13.13 -3.18
C SER A 20 9.79 -11.74 -3.68
N PHE A 21 8.95 -11.67 -4.71
CA PHE A 21 8.41 -10.41 -5.18
C PHE A 21 7.57 -9.78 -4.05
N GLY A 22 8.09 -8.74 -3.39
CA GLY A 22 7.44 -8.12 -2.23
C GLY A 22 6.04 -7.55 -2.51
N LEU A 23 5.65 -7.48 -3.79
CA LEU A 23 4.34 -7.00 -4.23
C LEU A 23 3.20 -7.99 -3.95
N THR A 24 3.48 -9.29 -3.90
CA THR A 24 2.45 -10.35 -3.69
C THR A 24 2.79 -11.29 -2.53
N HIS A 25 3.93 -11.09 -1.87
CA HIS A 25 4.33 -11.87 -0.72
C HIS A 25 3.81 -11.24 0.58
N PHE A 26 2.80 -11.87 1.19
CA PHE A 26 2.24 -11.47 2.47
C PHE A 26 2.47 -12.58 3.49
N GLN A 27 2.87 -12.20 4.71
CA GLN A 27 3.02 -13.12 5.83
C GLN A 27 1.79 -12.97 6.72
N TYR A 28 1.08 -14.07 6.96
CA TYR A 28 -0.02 -14.15 7.92
C TYR A 28 0.21 -15.40 8.79
N ASN A 29 -0.25 -15.36 10.03
CA ASN A 29 -0.15 -16.52 10.91
C ASN A 29 -1.12 -17.61 10.43
N ASP A 30 -0.70 -18.86 10.49
CA ASP A 30 -1.58 -20.00 10.21
C ASP A 30 -2.81 -19.94 11.14
N GLY A 31 -4.01 -19.84 10.55
CA GLY A 31 -5.27 -19.67 11.26
C GLY A 31 -5.81 -18.23 11.35
N ASP A 32 -5.05 -17.21 10.92
CA ASP A 32 -5.54 -15.81 10.87
C ASP A 32 -6.30 -15.52 9.57
N HIS A 33 -7.57 -15.90 9.52
CA HIS A 33 -8.46 -15.63 8.39
C HIS A 33 -8.70 -14.13 8.16
N ILE A 34 -8.63 -13.31 9.20
CA ILE A 34 -8.79 -11.85 9.09
C ILE A 34 -7.55 -11.26 8.42
N GLY A 35 -6.36 -11.66 8.85
CA GLY A 35 -5.09 -11.30 8.23
C GLY A 35 -5.05 -11.68 6.75
N MET A 36 -5.50 -12.89 6.40
CA MET A 36 -5.61 -13.31 4.99
C MET A 36 -6.56 -12.43 4.19
N ALA A 37 -7.76 -12.13 4.71
CA ALA A 37 -8.72 -11.26 4.05
C ALA A 37 -8.18 -9.83 3.86
N LEU A 38 -7.48 -9.30 4.86
CA LEU A 38 -6.85 -7.98 4.79
C LEU A 38 -5.62 -7.95 3.87
N ALA A 39 -4.86 -9.04 3.79
CA ALA A 39 -3.78 -9.18 2.82
C ALA A 39 -4.32 -9.13 1.38
N LEU A 40 -5.42 -9.85 1.11
CA LEU A 40 -6.14 -9.76 -0.16
C LEU A 40 -6.69 -8.35 -0.40
N ALA A 41 -7.24 -7.71 0.63
CA ALA A 41 -7.70 -6.33 0.52
C ALA A 41 -6.55 -5.39 0.12
N SER A 42 -5.32 -5.61 0.60
CA SER A 42 -4.17 -4.78 0.27
C SER A 42 -3.76 -4.84 -1.21
N LEU A 43 -4.20 -5.85 -1.96
CA LEU A 43 -3.95 -5.98 -3.41
C LEU A 43 -4.86 -5.10 -4.28
N PHE A 44 -5.93 -4.52 -3.72
CA PHE A 44 -6.89 -3.72 -4.49
C PHE A 44 -6.26 -2.61 -5.33
N PRO A 45 -5.30 -1.80 -4.85
CA PRO A 45 -4.65 -0.78 -5.68
C PRO A 45 -4.06 -1.32 -6.99
N ILE A 46 -3.46 -2.52 -6.95
CA ILE A 46 -2.89 -3.16 -8.15
C ILE A 46 -4.00 -3.57 -9.11
N PHE A 47 -5.05 -4.22 -8.60
CA PHE A 47 -6.21 -4.60 -9.43
C PHE A 47 -6.92 -3.38 -10.03
N MET A 48 -6.99 -2.27 -9.28
CA MET A 48 -7.54 -1.01 -9.76
C MET A 48 -6.74 -0.46 -10.93
N ILE A 49 -5.41 -0.40 -10.82
CA ILE A 49 -4.57 0.05 -11.95
C ILE A 49 -4.78 -0.81 -13.19
N VAL A 50 -4.81 -2.14 -13.04
CA VAL A 50 -5.05 -3.05 -14.18
C VAL A 50 -6.43 -2.81 -14.81
N MET A 51 -7.47 -2.68 -13.98
CA MET A 51 -8.82 -2.38 -14.43
C MET A 51 -8.92 -1.01 -15.12
N GLU A 52 -8.32 0.03 -14.54
CA GLU A 52 -8.34 1.39 -15.06
C GLU A 52 -7.61 1.50 -16.40
N VAL A 53 -6.43 0.88 -16.53
CA VAL A 53 -5.72 0.77 -17.81
C VAL A 53 -6.59 0.09 -18.86
N THR A 54 -7.25 -1.02 -18.50
CA THR A 54 -8.16 -1.73 -19.41
C THR A 54 -9.30 -0.83 -19.87
N ILE A 55 -9.97 -0.14 -18.93
CA ILE A 55 -11.07 0.78 -19.22
C ILE A 55 -10.60 1.94 -20.12
N VAL A 56 -9.44 2.53 -19.82
CA VAL A 56 -8.86 3.60 -20.62
C VAL A 56 -8.59 3.16 -22.04
N LEU A 57 -8.00 1.98 -22.24
CA LEU A 57 -7.70 1.46 -23.56
C LEU A 57 -8.98 1.10 -24.34
N SER A 58 -9.99 0.55 -23.67
CA SER A 58 -11.24 0.12 -24.29
C SER A 58 -12.20 1.28 -24.60
N ARG A 59 -12.38 2.22 -23.67
CA ARG A 59 -13.40 3.28 -23.78
C ARG A 59 -12.82 4.63 -24.20
N ARG A 60 -11.52 4.86 -23.98
CA ARG A 60 -10.81 6.12 -24.29
C ARG A 60 -11.49 7.35 -23.68
N GLU A 61 -12.09 7.17 -22.50
CA GLU A 61 -12.77 8.24 -21.78
C GLU A 61 -11.76 9.10 -21.02
N ILE A 62 -11.90 10.41 -21.17
CA ILE A 62 -11.02 11.41 -20.51
C ILE A 62 -11.06 11.24 -18.98
N ALA A 63 -12.22 10.91 -18.41
CA ALA A 63 -12.35 10.69 -16.97
C ALA A 63 -11.45 9.54 -16.47
N GLY A 64 -11.39 8.42 -17.19
CA GLY A 64 -10.50 7.30 -16.86
C GLY A 64 -9.03 7.69 -17.00
N LEU A 65 -8.68 8.44 -18.04
CA LEU A 65 -7.31 8.96 -18.24
C LEU A 65 -6.89 9.89 -17.11
N LEU A 66 -7.78 10.79 -16.67
CA LEU A 66 -7.52 11.71 -15.56
C LEU A 66 -7.35 10.97 -14.23
N LEU A 67 -8.20 9.97 -13.96
CA LEU A 67 -8.08 9.15 -12.75
C LEU A 67 -6.73 8.43 -12.71
N LEU A 68 -6.39 7.70 -13.77
CA LEU A 68 -5.16 6.92 -13.86
C LEU A 68 -3.92 7.84 -13.77
N THR A 69 -3.91 8.93 -14.53
CA THR A 69 -2.80 9.89 -14.50
C THR A 69 -2.66 10.51 -13.11
N GLY A 70 -3.77 10.90 -12.49
CA GLY A 70 -3.78 11.44 -11.13
C GLY A 70 -3.24 10.47 -10.09
N GLN A 71 -3.60 9.18 -10.18
CA GLN A 71 -3.05 8.14 -9.30
C GLN A 71 -1.54 7.93 -9.50
N LEU A 72 -1.06 7.92 -10.75
CA LEU A 72 0.38 7.80 -11.04
C LEU A 72 1.18 9.00 -10.52
N LEU A 73 0.64 10.22 -10.69
CA LEU A 73 1.24 11.43 -10.13
C LEU A 73 1.22 11.41 -8.60
N ASN A 74 0.14 10.92 -8.00
CA ASN A 74 0.00 10.76 -6.56
C ASN A 74 1.04 9.76 -6.00
N GLU A 75 1.27 8.64 -6.69
CA GLU A 75 2.34 7.70 -6.31
C GLU A 75 3.72 8.33 -6.48
N GLY A 76 3.97 9.04 -7.58
CA GLY A 76 5.21 9.80 -7.77
C GLY A 76 5.46 10.80 -6.64
N PHE A 77 4.42 11.53 -6.20
CA PHE A 77 4.49 12.43 -5.07
C PHE A 77 4.77 11.70 -3.75
N ASN A 78 4.13 10.54 -3.51
CA ASN A 78 4.42 9.69 -2.35
C ASN A 78 5.90 9.26 -2.30
N LEU A 79 6.46 8.86 -3.44
CA LEU A 79 7.86 8.47 -3.56
C LEU A 79 8.80 9.63 -3.21
N VAL A 80 8.51 10.84 -3.70
CA VAL A 80 9.28 12.05 -3.34
C VAL A 80 9.19 12.31 -1.84
N LEU A 81 7.99 12.27 -1.26
CA LEU A 81 7.79 12.49 0.18
C LEU A 81 8.54 11.47 1.03
N LYS A 82 8.55 10.19 0.64
CA LYS A 82 9.33 9.15 1.32
C LYS A 82 10.83 9.47 1.36
N GLN A 83 11.37 10.04 0.28
CA GLN A 83 12.78 10.42 0.23
C GLN A 83 13.11 11.68 1.04
N ILE A 84 12.12 12.55 1.28
CA ILE A 84 12.26 13.76 2.11
C ILE A 84 12.13 13.41 3.59
N ILE A 85 11.09 12.66 3.97
CA ILE A 85 10.74 12.38 5.37
C ILE A 85 11.65 11.30 5.95
N ARG A 86 11.97 10.26 5.16
CA ARG A 86 12.88 9.17 5.55
C ARG A 86 12.53 8.44 6.85
N GLU A 87 11.25 8.40 7.21
CA GLU A 87 10.81 7.66 8.40
C GLU A 87 10.78 6.15 8.12
N GLU A 88 11.35 5.38 9.03
CA GLU A 88 11.42 3.92 8.93
C GLU A 88 10.05 3.24 9.12
N ARG A 89 9.92 2.03 8.58
CA ARG A 89 8.74 1.19 8.81
C ARG A 89 8.77 0.59 10.22
N PRO A 90 7.62 0.19 10.79
CA PRO A 90 7.58 -0.51 12.08
C PRO A 90 8.42 -1.79 12.07
N TYR A 91 8.36 -2.53 10.96
CA TYR A 91 9.07 -3.79 10.76
C TYR A 91 9.77 -3.78 9.40
N LEU A 92 11.11 -3.68 9.42
CA LEU A 92 11.93 -3.54 8.21
C LEU A 92 11.89 -4.78 7.29
N HIS A 93 11.64 -5.97 7.85
CA HIS A 93 11.60 -7.22 7.08
C HIS A 93 10.33 -7.39 6.24
N LEU A 94 9.30 -6.56 6.46
CA LEU A 94 8.02 -6.66 5.74
C LEU A 94 8.01 -5.84 4.45
N GLY A 95 8.94 -4.91 4.26
CA GLY A 95 9.00 -4.18 3.00
C GLY A 95 10.18 -3.24 2.90
N ASP A 96 10.60 -2.98 1.67
CA ASP A 96 11.76 -2.15 1.40
C ASP A 96 11.44 -0.65 1.51
N GLY A 97 12.47 0.14 1.84
CA GLY A 97 12.43 1.61 1.86
C GLY A 97 11.59 2.22 2.99
N TYR A 98 11.40 3.55 2.91
CA TYR A 98 10.75 4.35 3.95
C TYR A 98 9.24 4.11 4.05
N GLY A 99 8.73 4.20 5.29
CA GLY A 99 7.35 3.89 5.65
C GLY A 99 6.38 5.08 5.57
N MET A 100 6.87 6.31 5.68
CA MET A 100 6.02 7.51 5.67
C MET A 100 6.15 8.29 4.35
N PRO A 101 5.04 8.69 3.69
CA PRO A 101 3.65 8.33 3.98
C PRO A 101 3.27 6.95 3.42
N SER A 102 2.21 6.33 3.93
CA SER A 102 1.72 5.07 3.36
C SER A 102 1.15 5.27 1.95
N SER A 103 1.75 4.61 0.94
CA SER A 103 1.31 4.71 -0.46
C SER A 103 -0.09 4.15 -0.68
N HIS A 104 -0.43 3.03 -0.04
CA HIS A 104 -1.77 2.42 -0.17
C HIS A 104 -2.86 3.35 0.38
N ALA A 105 -2.60 3.97 1.54
CA ALA A 105 -3.55 4.91 2.13
C ALA A 105 -3.71 6.17 1.27
N GLN A 106 -2.59 6.70 0.75
CA GLN A 106 -2.59 7.87 -0.12
C GLN A 106 -3.28 7.61 -1.47
N PHE A 107 -3.03 6.45 -2.08
CA PHE A 107 -3.67 6.00 -3.31
C PHE A 107 -5.18 5.90 -3.13
N MET A 108 -5.64 5.22 -2.08
CA MET A 108 -7.07 5.05 -1.81
C MET A 108 -7.75 6.37 -1.43
N GLY A 109 -7.07 7.23 -0.66
CA GLY A 109 -7.56 8.57 -0.36
C GLY A 109 -7.80 9.39 -1.63
N PHE A 110 -6.85 9.38 -2.57
CA PHE A 110 -7.02 10.02 -3.87
C PHE A 110 -8.20 9.42 -4.65
N PHE A 111 -8.29 8.10 -4.76
CA PHE A 111 -9.38 7.43 -5.47
C PHE A 111 -10.76 7.82 -4.90
N VAL A 112 -10.90 7.81 -3.57
CA VAL A 112 -12.14 8.20 -2.89
C VAL A 112 -12.51 9.64 -3.21
N MET A 113 -11.56 10.57 -3.09
CA MET A 113 -11.79 11.99 -3.36
C MET A 113 -12.14 12.25 -4.82
N PHE A 114 -11.38 11.69 -5.76
CA PHE A 114 -11.65 11.81 -7.20
C PHE A 114 -13.02 11.25 -7.55
N SER A 115 -13.33 10.03 -7.09
CA SER A 115 -14.61 9.37 -7.38
C SER A 115 -15.79 10.14 -6.80
N ALA A 116 -15.66 10.67 -5.59
CA ALA A 116 -16.68 11.52 -4.98
C ALA A 116 -16.92 12.78 -5.82
N MET A 117 -15.86 13.51 -6.17
CA MET A 117 -15.97 14.72 -7.00
C MET A 117 -16.57 14.42 -8.38
N TYR A 118 -16.12 13.36 -9.04
CA TYR A 118 -16.62 12.95 -10.35
C TYR A 118 -18.11 12.57 -10.31
N LEU A 119 -18.52 11.76 -9.32
CA LEU A 119 -19.94 11.40 -9.14
C LEU A 119 -20.82 12.62 -8.86
N GLU A 120 -20.34 13.60 -8.07
CA GLU A 120 -21.12 14.80 -7.78
C GLU A 120 -21.32 15.67 -9.01
N HIS A 121 -20.24 15.93 -9.76
CA HIS A 121 -20.23 16.99 -10.78
C HIS A 121 -20.49 16.48 -12.20
N GLN A 122 -20.21 15.22 -12.50
CA GLN A 122 -20.22 14.70 -13.88
C GLN A 122 -21.30 13.63 -14.11
N ILE A 123 -21.79 12.98 -13.05
CA ILE A 123 -22.78 11.90 -13.18
C ILE A 123 -24.16 12.37 -12.72
N ALA A 124 -25.08 12.46 -13.66
CA ALA A 124 -26.49 12.73 -13.40
C ALA A 124 -27.21 11.43 -12.97
N THR A 125 -27.17 11.14 -11.67
CA THR A 125 -27.92 10.03 -11.06
C THR A 125 -28.52 10.43 -9.71
N ASN A 126 -29.37 9.57 -9.14
CA ASN A 126 -30.00 9.76 -7.85
C ASN A 126 -28.95 9.88 -6.73
N VAL A 127 -29.16 10.84 -5.83
CA VAL A 127 -28.36 11.08 -4.62
C VAL A 127 -28.13 9.80 -3.82
N VAL A 128 -29.14 8.94 -3.67
CA VAL A 128 -28.98 7.67 -2.93
C VAL A 128 -27.92 6.78 -3.58
N GLN A 129 -27.95 6.65 -4.91
CA GLN A 129 -26.94 5.86 -5.63
C GLN A 129 -25.55 6.49 -5.50
N LYS A 130 -25.43 7.82 -5.61
CA LYS A 130 -24.16 8.52 -5.38
C LYS A 130 -23.60 8.22 -4.00
N ARG A 131 -24.43 8.34 -2.96
CA ARG A 131 -24.05 8.08 -1.56
C ARG A 131 -23.64 6.63 -1.35
N VAL A 132 -24.36 5.66 -1.92
CA VAL A 132 -24.00 4.23 -1.82
C VAL A 132 -22.62 3.98 -2.43
N VAL A 133 -22.34 4.49 -3.64
CA VAL A 133 -21.04 4.30 -4.30
C VAL A 133 -19.92 5.01 -3.52
N GLN A 134 -20.14 6.23 -3.06
CA GLN A 134 -19.18 6.98 -2.25
C GLN A 134 -18.86 6.25 -0.93
N MET A 135 -19.87 5.77 -0.22
CA MET A 135 -19.68 4.98 1.01
C MET A 135 -18.92 3.70 0.72
N GLY A 136 -19.24 3.00 -0.38
CA GLY A 136 -18.50 1.80 -0.80
C GLY A 136 -17.01 2.10 -1.05
N ALA A 137 -16.70 3.19 -1.76
CA ALA A 137 -15.33 3.62 -1.99
C ALA A 137 -14.60 3.97 -0.69
N VAL A 138 -15.27 4.66 0.24
CA VAL A 138 -14.71 4.98 1.58
C VAL A 138 -14.43 3.71 2.37
N VAL A 139 -15.38 2.77 2.43
CA VAL A 139 -15.22 1.49 3.14
C VAL A 139 -14.04 0.72 2.56
N LEU A 140 -13.94 0.62 1.23
CA LEU A 140 -12.82 -0.03 0.58
C LEU A 140 -11.49 0.66 0.92
N GLY A 141 -11.45 1.99 0.87
CA GLY A 141 -10.26 2.77 1.23
C GLY A 141 -9.82 2.55 2.67
N VAL A 142 -10.77 2.51 3.60
CA VAL A 142 -10.52 2.23 5.03
C VAL A 142 -10.01 0.80 5.21
N LEU A 143 -10.61 -0.20 4.55
CA LEU A 143 -10.15 -1.59 4.63
C LEU A 143 -8.72 -1.75 4.13
N VAL A 144 -8.38 -1.14 2.99
CA VAL A 144 -7.02 -1.14 2.46
C VAL A 144 -6.06 -0.44 3.42
N ALA A 145 -6.42 0.73 3.95
CA ALA A 145 -5.58 1.46 4.91
C ALA A 145 -5.38 0.68 6.23
N ALA A 146 -6.45 0.08 6.76
CA ALA A 146 -6.43 -0.73 7.97
C ALA A 146 -5.57 -1.99 7.80
N SER A 147 -5.59 -2.63 6.61
CA SER A 147 -4.73 -3.78 6.33
C SER A 147 -3.25 -3.44 6.52
N ARG A 148 -2.83 -2.20 6.20
CA ARG A 148 -1.43 -1.77 6.34
C ARG A 148 -0.96 -1.70 7.78
N VAL A 149 -1.86 -1.35 8.69
CA VAL A 149 -1.58 -1.33 10.14
C VAL A 149 -1.67 -2.74 10.71
N TYR A 150 -2.73 -3.47 10.39
CA TYR A 150 -2.98 -4.82 10.90
C TYR A 150 -1.85 -5.78 10.53
N LEU A 151 -1.39 -5.74 9.27
CA LEU A 151 -0.30 -6.57 8.77
C LEU A 151 1.10 -6.04 9.14
N GLY A 152 1.20 -4.95 9.92
CA GLY A 152 2.46 -4.42 10.43
C GLY A 152 3.31 -3.61 9.43
N TYR A 153 2.85 -3.37 8.21
CA TYR A 153 3.63 -2.65 7.20
C TYR A 153 3.81 -1.15 7.49
N HIS A 154 2.87 -0.55 8.22
CA HIS A 154 2.85 0.88 8.53
C HIS A 154 2.30 1.17 9.94
N THR A 155 2.77 2.26 10.56
CA THR A 155 2.11 2.79 11.77
C THR A 155 0.78 3.48 11.40
N PHE A 156 -0.08 3.68 12.39
CA PHE A 156 -1.28 4.51 12.23
C PHE A 156 -0.94 5.93 11.75
N GLN A 157 0.17 6.51 12.23
CA GLN A 157 0.60 7.85 11.83
C GLN A 157 1.03 7.91 10.36
N GLN A 158 1.72 6.88 9.88
CA GLN A 158 2.12 6.75 8.48
C GLN A 158 0.92 6.61 7.54
N VAL A 159 -0.12 5.88 7.99
CA VAL A 159 -1.38 5.75 7.26
C VAL A 159 -2.13 7.07 7.24
N LEU A 160 -2.29 7.73 8.39
CA LEU A 160 -2.96 9.03 8.48
C LEU A 160 -2.25 10.09 7.62
N ALA A 161 -0.92 10.10 7.62
CA ALA A 161 -0.14 10.98 6.77
C ALA A 161 -0.34 10.71 5.28
N GLY A 162 -0.53 9.44 4.90
CA GLY A 162 -0.90 9.08 3.53
C GLY A 162 -2.28 9.61 3.15
N VAL A 163 -3.29 9.46 4.01
CA VAL A 163 -4.65 9.97 3.73
C VAL A 163 -4.67 11.51 3.67
N ALA A 164 -4.02 12.17 4.62
CA ALA A 164 -4.05 13.63 4.74
C ALA A 164 -3.03 14.35 3.86
N ASN A 165 -2.07 13.63 3.26
CA ASN A 165 -0.86 14.20 2.65
C ASN A 165 -0.14 15.21 3.58
N ALA A 166 -0.24 14.98 4.90
CA ALA A 166 0.32 15.84 5.92
C ALA A 166 1.18 14.99 6.85
N TYR A 167 2.43 15.40 7.09
CA TYR A 167 3.31 14.68 7.98
C TYR A 167 3.38 15.36 9.35
N TRP A 168 3.33 14.56 10.41
CA TRP A 168 3.57 15.01 11.76
C TRP A 168 4.87 14.37 12.26
N THR A 169 5.89 15.18 12.46
CA THR A 169 7.14 14.69 13.03
C THR A 169 6.96 14.45 14.52
N ARG A 170 6.89 13.18 14.93
CA ARG A 170 7.19 12.84 16.32
C ARG A 170 8.70 12.99 16.47
N ARG A 171 9.18 14.13 16.99
CA ARG A 171 10.52 14.14 17.60
C ARG A 171 10.50 13.07 18.68
N SER A 172 11.30 12.01 18.51
CA SER A 172 11.54 11.05 19.59
C SER A 172 12.00 11.83 20.82
N PRO A 173 11.28 11.80 21.95
CA PRO A 173 11.86 12.19 23.22
C PRO A 173 12.77 11.02 23.59
N ASN A 174 14.05 11.10 23.20
CA ASN A 174 15.24 10.47 23.79
C ASN A 174 16.29 10.22 22.71
N GLY A 175 17.16 11.22 22.53
CA GLY A 175 18.55 11.01 22.15
C GLY A 175 19.38 11.44 23.36
N SER A 176 19.66 10.50 24.25
CA SER A 176 20.68 10.58 25.30
C SER A 176 21.85 9.71 24.88
#